data_AF-A0A246JKP4-F1
#
_entry.id   AF-A0A246JKP4-F1
#
_cell.length_a   1.000
_cell.length_b   1.000
_cell.length_c   1.000
_cell.angle_alpha   90.00
_cell.angle_beta   90.00
_cell.angle_gamma   90.00
#
_symmetry.space_group_name_H-M   'P 1'
#
loop_
_entity.id
_entity.type
_entity.pdbx_description
1 polymer ?
#
loop_
_entity_poly.entity_id
_entity_poly.type
_entity_poly.pdbx_seq_one_letter_code
_entity_poly.pdbx_strand_id
1 'polypeptide(L)'
;MSARLAQFDSLLTRRRLVRAACPTQPVRVLRDPWGEPVAEFSRFPSDRDLLKAAHRLQSDDWIGALADDARSHRLSTAWRLALLRADRHGQARLSRDIGPQWLSAAVEGRAGDRPADLRRTLYADAVRQLWQAGWKLVG
;
A
#
# COMPACT_ATOMS: atom_id res chain seq x y z
N MET A 1 14.15 -55.11 20.24
CA MET A 1 14.41 -54.10 19.19
C MET A 1 13.10 -53.40 18.82
N SER A 2 13.13 -52.07 18.64
CA SER A 2 12.33 -51.36 17.62
C SER A 2 10.85 -50.95 17.84
N ALA A 3 10.32 -50.74 19.05
CA ALA A 3 8.99 -50.09 19.21
C ALA A 3 9.06 -48.55 19.34
N ARG A 4 10.00 -48.06 20.16
CA ARG A 4 10.16 -46.62 20.43
C ARG A 4 10.72 -45.82 19.25
N LEU A 5 11.62 -46.42 18.47
CA LEU A 5 12.19 -45.79 17.28
C LEU A 5 11.14 -45.64 16.17
N ALA A 6 10.32 -46.66 15.93
CA ALA A 6 9.23 -46.61 14.96
C ALA A 6 8.15 -45.55 15.32
N GLN A 7 7.86 -45.38 16.62
CA GLN A 7 6.97 -44.31 17.08
C GLN A 7 7.57 -42.91 16.88
N PHE A 8 8.87 -42.75 17.05
CA PHE A 8 9.55 -41.48 16.82
C PHE A 8 9.58 -41.12 15.33
N ASP A 9 9.91 -42.08 14.45
CA ASP A 9 9.94 -41.88 13.01
C ASP A 9 8.55 -41.58 12.44
N SER A 10 7.50 -42.25 12.94
CA SER A 10 6.11 -41.96 12.54
C SER A 10 5.65 -40.57 12.98
N LEU A 11 6.07 -40.08 14.15
CA LEU A 11 5.81 -38.70 14.58
C LEU A 11 6.57 -37.67 13.72
N LEU A 12 7.80 -37.97 13.31
CA LEU A 12 8.59 -37.11 12.41
C LEU A 12 8.01 -37.06 10.99
N THR A 13 7.58 -38.20 10.43
CA THR A 13 6.92 -38.23 9.11
C THR A 13 5.58 -37.51 9.15
N ARG A 14 4.79 -37.67 10.21
CA ARG A 14 3.52 -36.94 10.37
C ARG A 14 3.73 -35.42 10.44
N ARG A 15 4.76 -34.95 11.15
CA ARG A 15 5.13 -33.52 11.18
C ARG A 15 5.61 -32.99 9.83
N ARG A 16 6.32 -33.81 9.03
CA ARG A 16 6.77 -33.41 7.69
C ARG A 16 5.63 -33.35 6.68
N LEU A 17 4.69 -34.30 6.74
CA LEU A 17 3.53 -34.34 5.82
C LEU A 17 2.51 -33.23 6.07
N VAL A 18 2.34 -32.79 7.33
CA VAL A 18 1.47 -31.64 7.66
C VAL A 18 1.99 -30.33 7.06
N ARG A 19 3.28 -30.25 6.70
CA ARG A 19 3.88 -29.05 6.09
C ARG A 19 3.75 -29.00 4.56
N ALA A 20 3.17 -30.02 3.93
CA ALA A 20 3.17 -30.19 2.47
C ALA A 20 1.87 -29.79 1.76
N ALA A 21 0.93 -29.13 2.44
CA ALA A 21 -0.28 -28.61 1.80
C ALA A 21 -0.63 -27.22 2.34
N CYS A 22 0.23 -26.24 2.10
CA CYS A 22 -0.25 -24.85 2.11
C CYS A 22 -1.16 -24.69 0.88
N PRO A 23 -2.45 -24.35 1.03
CA PRO A 23 -3.27 -24.01 -0.11
C PRO A 23 -2.60 -22.84 -0.85
N THR A 24 -2.39 -22.98 -2.14
CA THR A 24 -1.94 -21.91 -3.03
C THR A 24 -2.97 -20.79 -2.92
N GLN A 25 -2.65 -19.76 -2.14
CA GLN A 25 -3.53 -18.61 -1.98
C GLN A 25 -3.66 -17.91 -3.35
N PRO A 26 -4.86 -17.49 -3.75
CA PRO A 26 -5.04 -16.79 -5.02
C PRO A 26 -4.20 -15.51 -5.02
N VAL A 27 -3.31 -15.41 -6.00
CA VAL A 27 -2.48 -14.24 -6.22
C VAL A 27 -3.36 -13.15 -6.81
N ARG A 28 -3.37 -11.98 -6.16
CA ARG A 28 -4.11 -10.81 -6.64
C ARG A 28 -3.18 -9.93 -7.46
N VAL A 29 -3.59 -9.57 -8.65
CA VAL A 29 -2.82 -8.77 -9.59
C VAL A 29 -3.47 -7.39 -9.71
N LEU A 30 -2.72 -6.35 -9.38
CA LEU A 30 -3.09 -4.97 -9.68
C LEU A 30 -2.74 -4.69 -11.14
N ARG A 31 -3.75 -4.25 -11.91
CA ARG A 31 -3.63 -3.85 -13.31
C ARG A 31 -3.86 -2.35 -13.45
N ASP A 32 -3.11 -1.75 -14.37
CA ASP A 32 -3.28 -0.34 -14.74
C ASP A 32 -4.53 -0.14 -15.62
N PRO A 33 -4.88 1.12 -15.97
CA PRO A 33 -6.05 1.41 -16.79
C PRO A 33 -6.03 0.83 -18.21
N TRP A 34 -4.84 0.46 -18.72
CA TRP A 34 -4.68 -0.21 -20.02
C TRP A 34 -4.73 -1.74 -19.91
N GLY A 35 -4.80 -2.28 -18.69
CA GLY A 35 -4.90 -3.71 -18.41
C GLY A 35 -3.57 -4.40 -18.15
N GLU A 36 -2.45 -3.67 -18.13
CA GLU A 36 -1.13 -4.23 -17.89
C GLU A 36 -0.95 -4.61 -16.41
N PRO A 37 -0.36 -5.78 -16.10
CA PRO A 37 -0.08 -6.16 -14.72
C PRO A 37 1.05 -5.29 -14.14
N VAL A 38 0.79 -4.65 -13.00
CA VAL A 38 1.73 -3.74 -12.33
C VAL A 38 2.35 -4.38 -11.08
N ALA A 39 1.56 -5.10 -10.29
CA ALA A 39 2.04 -5.74 -9.07
C ALA A 39 1.20 -6.96 -8.70
N GLU A 40 1.84 -7.91 -8.02
CA GLU A 40 1.20 -9.12 -7.50
C GLU A 40 1.22 -9.11 -5.97
N PHE A 41 0.12 -9.56 -5.37
CA PHE A 41 -0.05 -9.62 -3.93
C PHE A 41 -0.48 -11.02 -3.52
N SER A 42 0.27 -11.60 -2.60
CA SER A 42 -0.06 -12.90 -1.98
C SER A 42 -1.24 -12.83 -1.01
N ARG A 43 -1.58 -11.64 -0.53
CA ARG A 43 -2.71 -11.36 0.36
C ARG A 43 -3.47 -10.12 -0.13
N PHE A 44 -4.63 -9.83 0.46
CA PHE A 44 -5.34 -8.59 0.14
C PHE A 44 -4.46 -7.38 0.53
N PRO A 45 -4.08 -6.50 -0.42
CA PRO A 45 -3.19 -5.38 -0.14
C PRO A 45 -3.89 -4.31 0.70
N SER A 46 -3.13 -3.60 1.52
CA SER A 46 -3.65 -2.39 2.17
C SER A 46 -3.75 -1.24 1.17
N ASP A 47 -4.53 -0.21 1.47
CA ASP A 47 -4.62 1.01 0.66
C ASP A 47 -3.25 1.63 0.37
N ARG A 48 -2.36 1.59 1.38
CA ARG A 48 -0.98 2.06 1.23
C ARG A 48 -0.18 1.21 0.24
N ASP A 49 -0.35 -0.12 0.28
CA ASP A 49 0.35 -1.04 -0.64
C ASP A 49 -0.12 -0.86 -2.08
N LEU A 50 -1.43 -0.66 -2.28
CA LEU A 50 -2.02 -0.36 -3.59
C LEU A 50 -1.46 0.93 -4.17
N LEU A 51 -1.45 2.02 -3.41
CA LEU A 51 -0.90 3.30 -3.86
C LEU A 51 0.60 3.20 -4.12
N LYS A 52 1.35 2.47 -3.27
CA LYS A 52 2.77 2.21 -3.48
C LYS A 52 3.01 1.51 -4.82
N ALA A 53 2.24 0.48 -5.12
CA ALA A 53 2.35 -0.26 -6.38
C ALA A 53 1.93 0.60 -7.58
N ALA A 54 0.77 1.25 -7.52
CA ALA A 54 0.24 2.06 -8.62
C ALA A 54 1.19 3.20 -9.01
N HIS A 55 1.83 3.84 -8.03
CA HIS A 55 2.81 4.89 -8.27
C HIS A 55 4.25 4.36 -8.39
N ARG A 56 4.50 3.05 -8.36
CA ARG A 56 5.84 2.46 -8.44
C ARG A 56 6.82 3.06 -7.43
N LEU A 57 6.39 3.19 -6.18
CA LEU A 57 7.16 3.79 -5.10
C LEU A 57 8.33 2.89 -4.68
N GLN A 58 9.51 3.48 -4.53
CA GLN A 58 10.71 2.82 -4.01
C GLN A 58 10.74 2.85 -2.48
N SER A 59 11.75 2.22 -1.88
CA SER A 59 11.93 2.21 -0.41
C SER A 59 12.04 3.62 0.18
N ASP A 60 12.74 4.49 -0.53
CA ASP A 60 13.12 5.81 -0.05
C ASP A 60 12.03 6.86 -0.36
N ASP A 61 11.06 6.50 -1.21
CA ASP A 61 9.92 7.36 -1.52
C ASP A 61 8.98 7.44 -0.29
N TRP A 62 8.56 8.66 0.05
CA TRP A 62 7.67 8.91 1.17
C TRP A 62 6.23 9.15 0.68
N ILE A 63 5.27 8.53 1.37
CA ILE A 63 3.84 8.75 1.15
C ILE A 63 3.17 8.97 2.50
N GLY A 64 2.41 10.05 2.64
CA GLY A 64 1.76 10.39 3.90
C GLY A 64 0.84 11.60 3.81
N ALA A 65 0.14 11.87 4.92
CA ALA A 65 -0.68 13.06 5.03
C ALA A 65 0.23 14.29 5.23
N LEU A 66 -0.03 15.35 4.45
CA LEU A 66 0.66 16.62 4.53
C LEU A 66 -0.38 17.75 4.50
N ALA A 67 -0.11 18.82 5.23
CA ALA A 67 -0.94 20.02 5.19
C ALA A 67 -0.78 20.71 3.81
N ASP A 68 -1.89 21.13 3.22
CA ASP A 68 -1.95 21.96 2.03
C ASP A 68 -2.11 23.42 2.46
N ASP A 69 -0.97 24.08 2.69
CA ASP A 69 -0.93 25.46 3.19
C ASP A 69 -1.52 26.47 2.20
N ALA A 70 -1.56 26.14 0.90
CA ALA A 70 -2.18 27.00 -0.12
C ALA A 70 -3.70 27.13 0.03
N ARG A 71 -4.34 26.20 0.75
CA ARG A 71 -5.79 26.17 1.01
C ARG A 71 -6.14 26.36 2.49
N SER A 72 -5.16 26.61 3.34
CA SER A 72 -5.41 26.78 4.77
C SER A 72 -6.10 28.12 5.03
N HIS A 73 -7.37 28.08 5.44
CA HIS A 73 -8.16 29.23 5.83
C HIS A 73 -8.43 29.18 7.34
N ARG A 74 -7.93 30.19 8.08
CA ARG A 74 -8.22 30.41 9.51
C ARG A 74 -7.95 29.17 10.40
N LEU A 75 -9.01 28.59 10.99
CA LEU A 75 -8.96 27.54 12.02
C LEU A 75 -9.01 26.12 11.44
N SER A 76 -9.08 25.97 10.11
CA SER A 76 -9.12 24.68 9.43
C SER A 76 -7.89 24.52 8.54
N THR A 77 -7.11 23.48 8.81
CA THR A 77 -6.02 23.05 7.94
C THR A 77 -6.55 22.06 6.93
N ALA A 78 -6.28 22.32 5.65
CA ALA A 78 -6.55 21.35 4.59
C ALA A 78 -5.45 20.29 4.60
N TRP A 79 -5.83 19.01 4.64
CA TRP A 79 -4.90 17.88 4.60
C TRP A 79 -5.07 17.09 3.32
N ARG A 80 -3.95 16.62 2.76
CA ARG A 80 -3.93 15.84 1.53
C ARG A 80 -2.94 14.71 1.65
N LEU A 81 -3.18 13.63 0.91
CA LEU A 81 -2.18 12.60 0.73
C LEU A 81 -1.13 13.11 -0.26
N ALA A 82 0.11 13.16 0.20
CA ALA A 82 1.27 13.60 -0.58
C ALA A 82 2.22 12.44 -0.84
N LEU A 83 2.88 12.52 -1.98
CA LEU A 83 3.99 11.68 -2.39
C LEU A 83 5.23 12.55 -2.57
N LEU A 84 6.32 12.15 -1.95
CA LEU A 84 7.65 12.73 -2.13
C LEU A 84 8.59 11.65 -2.65
N ARG A 85 9.22 11.91 -3.78
CA ARG A 85 10.24 11.00 -4.34
C ARG A 85 11.58 11.32 -3.71
N ALA A 86 12.32 10.29 -3.31
CA ALA A 86 13.69 10.49 -2.89
C ALA A 86 14.54 10.94 -4.09
N ASP A 87 15.45 11.88 -3.82
CA ASP A 87 16.46 12.29 -4.78
C ASP A 87 17.36 11.11 -5.13
N ARG A 88 17.67 10.95 -6.41
CA ARG A 88 18.67 9.97 -6.85
C ARG A 88 19.95 10.72 -7.19
N HIS A 89 21.02 10.46 -6.44
CA HIS A 89 22.34 11.06 -6.64
C HIS A 89 22.36 12.60 -6.61
N GLY A 90 21.58 13.22 -5.72
CA GLY A 90 21.50 14.69 -5.62
C GLY A 90 20.70 15.37 -6.74
N GLN A 91 19.98 14.58 -7.56
CA GLN A 91 19.01 15.09 -8.53
C GLN A 91 17.60 14.67 -8.13
N ALA A 92 16.69 15.64 -8.07
CA ALA A 92 15.27 15.39 -7.87
C ALA A 92 14.75 14.47 -8.96
N ARG A 93 14.18 13.33 -8.57
CA ARG A 93 13.47 12.46 -9.52
C ARG A 93 12.34 13.28 -10.13
N LEU A 94 12.43 13.50 -11.44
CA LEU A 94 11.52 14.28 -12.29
C LEU A 94 10.04 14.13 -11.90
N SER A 95 9.60 14.91 -10.92
CA SER A 95 8.26 15.46 -10.89
C SER A 95 8.34 16.71 -11.76
N ARG A 96 7.38 16.90 -12.68
CA ARG A 96 7.31 18.12 -13.48
C ARG A 96 7.18 19.38 -12.61
N ASP A 97 6.68 19.20 -11.39
CA ASP A 97 6.45 20.26 -10.42
C ASP A 97 7.37 20.10 -9.21
N ILE A 98 7.96 21.21 -8.76
CA ILE A 98 8.76 21.28 -7.52
C ILE A 98 7.79 21.12 -6.34
N GLY A 99 7.97 20.08 -5.52
CA GLY A 99 7.21 19.88 -4.29
C GLY A 99 6.47 18.53 -4.19
N PRO A 100 5.57 18.39 -3.21
CA PRO A 100 4.78 17.16 -3.03
C PRO A 100 3.83 16.93 -4.21
N GLN A 101 3.82 15.70 -4.72
CA GLN A 101 2.78 15.25 -5.64
C GLN A 101 1.53 14.89 -4.83
N TRP A 102 0.44 15.61 -5.06
CA TRP A 102 -0.83 15.38 -4.38
C TRP A 102 -1.59 14.20 -4.99
N LEU A 103 -1.92 13.20 -4.18
CA LEU A 103 -2.61 11.97 -4.57
C LEU A 103 -4.09 11.94 -4.17
N SER A 104 -4.53 12.89 -3.34
CA SER A 104 -5.92 12.99 -2.92
C SER A 104 -6.45 14.42 -3.04
N ALA A 105 -7.79 14.53 -3.02
CA ALA A 105 -8.45 15.79 -2.75
C ALA A 105 -8.10 16.30 -1.34
N ALA A 106 -8.30 17.61 -1.13
CA ALA A 106 -8.17 18.24 0.17
C ALA A 106 -9.31 17.81 1.09
N VAL A 107 -8.96 17.42 2.32
CA VAL A 107 -9.88 17.09 3.40
C VAL A 107 -9.61 18.06 4.54
N GLU A 108 -10.64 18.74 5.01
CA GLU A 108 -10.50 19.63 6.17
C GLU A 108 -10.32 18.80 7.44
N GLY A 109 -9.27 19.09 8.20
CA GLY A 109 -9.06 18.55 9.53
C GLY A 109 -9.50 19.56 10.59
N ARG A 110 -10.30 19.12 11.57
CA ARG A 110 -10.67 19.93 12.73
C ARG A 110 -9.78 19.60 13.92
N ALA A 111 -9.63 20.58 14.81
CA ALA A 111 -8.97 20.33 16.08
C ALA A 111 -9.72 19.26 16.88
N GLY A 112 -9.01 18.23 17.35
CA GLY A 112 -9.57 17.11 18.10
C GLY A 112 -9.84 15.85 17.27
N ASP A 113 -9.75 15.93 15.94
CA ASP A 113 -9.84 14.73 15.09
C ASP A 113 -8.67 13.79 15.35
N ARG A 114 -8.94 12.47 15.33
CA ARG A 114 -7.87 11.48 15.50
C ARG A 114 -7.03 11.43 14.22
N PRO A 115 -5.69 11.57 14.31
CA PRO A 115 -4.82 11.52 13.13
C PRO A 115 -4.94 10.22 12.33
N ALA A 116 -5.27 9.11 12.98
CA ALA A 116 -5.48 7.82 12.33
C ALA A 116 -6.71 7.82 11.41
N ASP A 117 -7.79 8.48 11.81
CA ASP A 117 -9.03 8.56 11.03
C ASP A 117 -8.83 9.44 9.80
N LEU A 118 -8.20 10.61 9.98
CA LEU A 118 -7.81 11.48 8.87
C LEU A 118 -6.94 10.73 7.85
N ARG A 119 -5.90 10.04 8.31
CA ARG A 119 -5.03 9.23 7.44
C ARG A 119 -5.85 8.19 6.68
N ARG A 120 -6.69 7.43 7.37
CA ARG A 120 -7.54 6.39 6.75
C ARG A 120 -8.42 6.99 5.65
N THR A 121 -9.05 8.13 5.91
CA THR A 121 -9.87 8.85 4.91
C THR A 121 -9.04 9.24 3.69
N LEU A 122 -7.87 9.86 3.89
CA LEU A 122 -7.00 10.29 2.79
C LEU A 122 -6.50 9.13 1.93
N TYR A 123 -6.13 8.01 2.55
CA TYR A 123 -5.74 6.78 1.84
C TYR A 123 -6.91 6.19 1.05
N ALA A 124 -8.09 6.08 1.66
CA ALA A 124 -9.28 5.55 1.01
C ALA A 124 -9.73 6.41 -0.17
N ASP A 125 -9.66 7.73 -0.06
CA ASP A 125 -10.01 8.65 -1.14
C ASP A 125 -9.00 8.58 -2.30
N ALA A 126 -7.70 8.48 -2.02
CA ALA A 126 -6.69 8.27 -3.07
C ALA A 126 -6.88 6.95 -3.81
N VAL A 127 -7.21 5.87 -3.09
CA VAL A 127 -7.54 4.57 -3.69
C VAL A 127 -8.82 4.64 -4.52
N ARG A 128 -9.85 5.37 -4.06
CA ARG A 128 -11.07 5.61 -4.85
C ARG A 128 -10.75 6.32 -6.16
N GLN A 129 -9.84 7.30 -6.14
CA GLN A 129 -9.38 7.98 -7.35
C GLN A 129 -8.63 7.04 -8.30
N LEU A 130 -7.81 6.12 -7.79
CA LEU A 130 -7.21 5.07 -8.63
C LEU A 130 -8.27 4.24 -9.35
N TRP A 131 -9.31 3.80 -8.64
CA TRP A 131 -10.40 3.02 -9.26
C TRP A 131 -11.17 3.83 -10.30
N GLN A 132 -11.44 5.10 -10.04
CA GLN A 132 -12.06 6.01 -11.00
C GLN A 132 -11.18 6.24 -12.24
N ALA A 133 -9.87 6.20 -12.08
CA ALA A 133 -8.92 6.28 -13.19
C ALA A 133 -8.80 4.98 -14.01
N GLY A 134 -9.50 3.91 -13.61
CA GLY A 134 -9.58 2.65 -14.36
C GLY A 134 -8.66 1.54 -13.88
N TRP A 135 -7.95 1.73 -12.77
CA TRP A 135 -7.15 0.66 -12.15
C TRP A 135 -8.05 -0.48 -11.66
N LYS A 136 -7.52 -1.71 -11.64
CA LYS A 136 -8.28 -2.89 -11.19
C LYS A 136 -7.42 -3.86 -10.41
N LEU A 137 -7.96 -4.40 -9.32
CA LEU A 137 -7.39 -5.53 -8.61
C LEU A 137 -8.15 -6.81 -9.03
N VAL A 138 -7.45 -7.77 -9.63
CA VAL A 138 -8.03 -9.00 -10.17
C VAL A 138 -7.40 -10.21 -9.49
N GLY A 139 -8.22 -11.21 -9.11
CA GLY A 139 -7.77 -12.44 -8.45
C GLY A 139 -8.46 -12.73 -7.12
#